data_AF-T1BGA2-F1
#
_entry.id   AF-T1BGA2-F1
#
_cell.length_a   1.000
_cell.length_b   1.000
_cell.length_c   1.000
_cell.angle_alpha   90.00
_cell.angle_beta   90.00
_cell.angle_gamma   90.00
#
_symmetry.space_group_name_H-M   'P 1'
#
loop_
_entity.id
_entity.type
_entity.pdbx_description
1 polymer ?
#
loop_
_entity_poly.entity_id
_entity_poly.type
_entity_poly.pdbx_seq_one_letter_code
_entity_poly.pdbx_strand_id
1 'polypeptide(L)'
;DHDDRYTGVLDSGKNLLTSLSPEQVKKLMIDKTIHGGMVPKMEGCLKAIEAGVGKVHVIDGRVPHALLLEIFTPEGVGTEIT
;
A
#
# COMPACT_ATOMS: atom_id res chain seq x y z
N ASP A 1 17.77 -8.26 6.50
CA ASP A 1 17.31 -6.88 6.29
C ASP A 1 16.27 -6.76 5.18
N HIS A 2 15.12 -7.40 5.32
CA HIS A 2 14.01 -7.24 4.36
C HIS A 2 12.98 -6.34 5.02
N ASP A 3 13.10 -5.05 4.70
CA ASP A 3 12.36 -3.96 5.33
C ASP A 3 11.08 -3.63 4.56
N ASP A 4 10.36 -4.69 4.18
CA ASP A 4 9.17 -4.73 3.33
C ASP A 4 7.94 -4.15 4.05
N ARG A 5 8.11 -3.71 5.32
CA ARG A 5 7.06 -3.17 6.19
C ARG A 5 6.69 -1.73 5.88
N TYR A 6 7.53 -1.02 5.12
CA TYR A 6 7.40 0.41 4.88
C TYR A 6 7.25 0.79 3.39
N THR A 7 7.71 -0.05 2.47
CA THR A 7 7.85 0.28 1.02
C THR A 7 6.53 0.40 0.24
N GLY A 8 5.38 0.07 0.84
CA GLY A 8 4.12 -0.18 0.12
C GLY A 8 3.82 -1.68 0.04
N VAL A 9 2.93 -2.09 -0.86
CA VAL A 9 2.56 -3.49 -1.05
C VAL A 9 3.42 -4.11 -2.14
N LEU A 10 4.16 -5.16 -1.78
CA LEU A 10 4.99 -5.91 -2.74
C LEU A 10 4.29 -7.18 -3.21
N ASP A 11 4.53 -7.58 -4.46
CA ASP A 11 4.17 -8.91 -4.96
C ASP A 11 5.15 -10.00 -4.48
N SER A 12 4.89 -11.24 -4.86
CA SER A 12 5.77 -12.38 -4.53
C SER A 12 7.17 -12.29 -5.13
N GLY A 13 7.35 -11.50 -6.19
CA GLY A 13 8.62 -11.17 -6.83
C GLY A 13 9.33 -9.97 -6.20
N LYS A 14 8.79 -9.38 -5.14
CA LYS A 14 9.25 -8.14 -4.49
C LYS A 14 9.15 -6.89 -5.36
N ASN A 15 8.25 -6.88 -6.34
CA ASN A 15 7.94 -5.68 -7.10
C ASN A 15 6.85 -4.89 -6.38
N LEU A 16 6.98 -3.56 -6.38
CA LEU A 16 5.97 -2.67 -5.82
C LEU A 16 4.71 -2.70 -6.68
N LEU A 17 3.57 -3.01 -6.04
CA LEU A 17 2.25 -2.85 -6.62
C LEU A 17 1.83 -1.40 -6.41
N THR A 18 1.83 -0.59 -7.47
CA THR A 18 1.60 0.86 -7.37
C THR A 18 0.12 1.23 -7.23
N SER A 19 -0.79 0.39 -7.71
CA SER A 19 -2.25 0.60 -7.62
C SER A 19 -2.98 -0.71 -7.38
N LEU A 20 -3.93 -0.70 -6.44
CA LEU A 20 -4.72 -1.87 -6.05
C LEU A 20 -6.19 -1.50 -5.82
N SER A 21 -7.09 -2.40 -6.19
CA SER A 21 -8.48 -2.36 -5.74
C SER A 21 -8.64 -2.98 -4.35
N PRO A 22 -9.71 -2.65 -3.60
CA PRO A 22 -10.03 -3.30 -2.33
C PRO A 22 -10.08 -4.83 -2.42
N GLU A 23 -10.58 -5.39 -3.52
CA GLU A 23 -10.65 -6.84 -3.77
C GLU A 23 -9.25 -7.44 -3.97
N GLN A 24 -8.36 -6.74 -4.68
CA GLN A 24 -6.99 -7.18 -4.86
C GLN A 24 -6.24 -7.20 -3.52
N VAL A 25 -6.41 -6.17 -2.69
CA VAL A 25 -5.86 -6.15 -1.33
C VAL A 25 -6.37 -7.34 -0.51
N LYS A 26 -7.68 -7.60 -0.52
CA LYS A 26 -8.29 -8.76 0.16
C LYS A 26 -7.70 -10.09 -0.34
N LYS A 27 -7.50 -10.24 -1.65
CA LYS A 27 -6.88 -11.43 -2.25
C LYS A 27 -5.43 -11.62 -1.77
N LEU A 28 -4.63 -10.55 -1.78
CA LEU A 28 -3.24 -10.56 -1.34
C LEU A 28 -3.09 -10.85 0.16
N MET A 29 -4.10 -10.52 0.97
CA MET A 29 -4.15 -10.94 2.38
C MET A 29 -4.47 -12.44 2.52
N ILE A 30 -5.38 -12.98 1.69
CA ILE A 30 -5.76 -14.39 1.70
C ILE A 30 -4.60 -15.30 1.25
N ASP A 31 -3.91 -14.91 0.17
CA ASP A 31 -2.77 -15.66 -0.36
C ASP A 31 -1.47 -15.47 0.45
N LYS A 32 -1.53 -14.65 1.52
CA LYS A 32 -0.44 -14.34 2.46
C LYS A 32 0.72 -13.54 1.84
N THR A 33 0.55 -12.96 0.66
CA THR A 33 1.49 -11.97 0.13
C THR A 33 1.58 -10.78 1.09
N ILE A 34 0.43 -10.26 1.53
CA ILE A 34 0.33 -9.29 2.63
C ILE A 34 0.26 -10.06 3.95
N HIS A 35 1.26 -9.87 4.80
CA HIS A 35 1.37 -10.58 6.07
C HIS A 35 2.00 -9.71 7.16
N GLY A 36 2.01 -10.25 8.40
CA GLY A 36 2.60 -9.58 9.56
C GLY A 36 1.95 -8.22 9.86
N GLY A 37 2.78 -7.22 10.17
CA GLY A 37 2.32 -5.86 10.51
C GLY A 37 1.61 -5.11 9.38
N MET A 38 1.65 -5.61 8.14
CA MET A 38 0.95 -4.99 7.01
C MET A 38 -0.54 -5.31 7.01
N VAL A 39 -0.96 -6.46 7.57
CA VAL A 39 -2.37 -6.87 7.68
C VAL A 39 -3.23 -5.79 8.37
N PRO A 40 -2.92 -5.34 9.61
CA PRO A 40 -3.73 -4.32 10.27
C PRO A 40 -3.67 -2.95 9.57
N LYS A 41 -2.60 -2.66 8.81
CA LYS A 41 -2.53 -1.45 7.98
C LYS A 41 -3.53 -1.51 6.83
N MET A 42 -3.56 -2.64 6.10
CA MET A 42 -4.49 -2.85 5.00
C MET A 42 -5.95 -2.88 5.48
N GLU A 43 -6.23 -3.49 6.62
CA GLU A 43 -7.58 -3.45 7.22
C GLU A 43 -8.02 -2.00 7.51
N GLY A 44 -7.11 -1.15 7.98
CA GLY A 44 -7.39 0.28 8.17
C GLY A 44 -7.67 1.00 6.85
N CYS A 45 -6.87 0.74 5.82
CA CYS A 45 -7.07 1.30 4.47
C CYS A 45 -8.43 0.88 3.89
N LEU A 46 -8.77 -0.41 3.96
CA LEU A 46 -10.05 -0.94 3.48
C LEU A 46 -11.23 -0.30 4.20
N LYS A 47 -11.17 -0.17 5.54
CA LYS A 47 -12.21 0.52 6.32
C LYS A 47 -12.38 1.98 5.90
N ALA A 48 -11.29 2.68 5.59
CA ALA A 48 -11.36 4.06 5.12
C ALA A 48 -12.07 4.16 3.76
N ILE A 49 -11.72 3.30 2.80
CA ILE A 49 -12.40 3.21 1.50
C ILE A 49 -13.89 2.87 1.69
N GLU A 50 -14.21 1.86 2.51
CA GLU A 50 -15.59 1.46 2.82
C GLU A 50 -16.39 2.59 3.51
N ALA A 51 -15.72 3.50 4.22
CA ALA A 51 -16.31 4.70 4.82
C ALA A 51 -16.47 5.89 3.84
N GLY A 52 -16.13 5.71 2.56
CA GLY A 52 -16.31 6.72 1.51
C GLY A 52 -15.06 7.57 1.20
N VAL A 53 -13.89 7.21 1.72
CA VAL A 53 -12.62 7.82 1.28
C VAL A 53 -12.35 7.39 -0.16
N GLY A 54 -12.08 8.34 -1.05
CA GLY A 54 -11.89 8.05 -2.47
C GLY A 54 -10.59 7.33 -2.81
N LYS A 55 -9.51 7.58 -2.05
CA LYS A 55 -8.19 7.00 -2.26
C LYS A 55 -7.42 6.89 -0.96
N VAL A 56 -6.65 5.82 -0.78
CA VAL A 56 -5.72 5.66 0.35
C VAL A 56 -4.33 5.32 -0.20
N HIS A 57 -3.29 5.96 0.35
CA HIS A 57 -1.91 5.78 -0.11
C HIS A 57 -1.06 5.16 1.00
N VAL A 58 -0.30 4.13 0.66
CA VAL A 58 0.66 3.44 1.53
C VAL A 58 2.06 3.75 1.03
N ILE A 59 2.77 4.63 1.74
CA ILE A 59 4.06 5.18 1.30
C ILE A 59 5.21 4.86 2.26
N ASP A 60 6.43 4.84 1.72
CA ASP A 60 7.64 4.69 2.52
C ASP A 60 8.10 6.01 3.12
N GLY A 61 7.79 6.20 4.40
CA GLY A 61 8.20 7.39 5.14
C GLY A 61 9.72 7.56 5.32
N ARG A 62 10.54 6.56 4.96
CA ARG A 62 12.01 6.68 5.00
C ARG A 62 12.56 7.38 3.76
N VAL A 63 11.78 7.44 2.67
CA VAL A 63 12.15 8.18 1.46
C VAL A 63 12.05 9.68 1.75
N PRO A 64 13.12 10.46 1.52
CA PRO A 64 13.07 11.91 1.69
C PRO A 64 11.95 12.51 0.85
N HIS A 65 11.14 13.37 1.48
CA HIS A 65 10.00 14.02 0.84
C HIS A 65 8.91 13.07 0.31
N ALA A 66 8.79 11.84 0.84
CA ALA A 66 7.81 10.84 0.38
C ALA A 66 6.39 11.39 0.18
N LEU A 67 5.90 12.21 1.12
CA LEU A 67 4.57 12.82 1.01
C LEU A 67 4.43 13.73 -0.21
N LEU A 68 5.45 14.56 -0.49
CA LEU A 68 5.42 15.46 -1.64
C LEU A 68 5.55 14.68 -2.94
N LEU A 69 6.41 13.66 -2.97
CA LEU A 69 6.57 12.81 -4.14
C LEU A 69 5.24 12.10 -4.46
N GLU A 70 4.57 11.52 -3.46
CA GLU A 70 3.29 10.84 -3.66
C GLU A 70 2.20 11.77 -4.22
N ILE A 71 2.12 13.00 -3.74
CA ILE A 71 1.05 13.94 -4.13
C ILE A 71 1.35 14.63 -5.46
N PHE A 72 2.62 14.97 -5.72
CA PHE A 72 3.01 15.87 -6.82
C PHE A 72 3.75 15.18 -7.96
N THR A 73 3.90 13.85 -7.94
CA THR A 73 4.43 13.09 -9.08
C THR A 73 3.38 12.14 -9.64
N PRO A 74 3.32 11.94 -10.97
CA PRO A 74 2.39 10.97 -11.57
C PRO A 74 2.70 9.52 -11.18
N GLU A 75 3.97 9.23 -10.92
CA GLU A 75 4.43 7.87 -10.60
C GLU A 75 4.09 7.46 -9.17
N GLY A 76 4.10 8.41 -8.23
CA GLY A 76 4.06 8.13 -6.80
C GLY A 76 5.29 7.37 -6.32
N VAL A 77 5.37 7.12 -5.01
CA VAL A 77 6.46 6.36 -4.37
C VAL A 77 5.96 5.18 -3.55
N GLY A 78 4.65 4.92 -3.56
CA GLY A 78 4.02 3.85 -2.79
C GLY A 78 2.94 3.10 -3.54
N THR A 79 1.96 2.61 -2.77
CA THR A 79 0.79 1.89 -3.28
C THR A 79 -0.46 2.71 -3.03
N GLU A 80 -1.20 3.00 -4.09
CA GLU A 80 -2.54 3.59 -4.04
C GLU A 80 -3.61 2.48 -3.96
N ILE A 81 -4.65 2.70 -3.13
CA ILE A 81 -5.83 1.85 -3.05
C ILE A 81 -7.06 2.68 -3.47
N THR A 82 -7.79 2.20 -4.48
CA THR A 82 -8.97 2.87 -5.07
C THR A 82 -10.08 1.90 -5.42
#